data_AF-A0AAW0D9R9-F1
#
_entry.id   AF-A0AAW0D9R9-F1
#
_cell.length_a   1.000
_cell.length_b   1.000
_cell.length_c   1.000
_cell.angle_alpha   90.00
_cell.angle_beta   90.00
_cell.angle_gamma   90.00
#
_symmetry.space_group_name_H-M   'P 1'
#
loop_
_entity.id
_entity.type
_entity.pdbx_description
1 polymer ?
#
loop_
_entity_poly.entity_id
_entity_poly.type
_entity_poly.pdbx_seq_one_letter_code
_entity_poly.pdbx_strand_id
1 'polypeptide(L)'
;MPQPCPQMLSTGQCPTRSCAYGHDFHLCDPCGRLFTSLASFKDHIASKNHQDFSNAAWLRCRLCDKYMCGTVPWQAHISSDRHRKKAKERSVSPKVQPETVRVVPGQTFCGLCSRNVEPKAWKSHLQSKGHRAFVSAEVFRSGLDKAETDKGGVFLSGTTDFGVVKPQAAKSGKTTPLAIRTKVTGGKIMLVDIYTIAAKAKRKTSFTVTEFKTGHRQLTVKKPIILTLTAKQRHIGRSEDRLVLVFEDSSTNTRFLIARPLSIIVGDASDHQALQPKVPYVSKTSAVRHLEKEVVPGEPAPKSGRIPWVVSLPKSAIPADLLGTLQNEEEPLSSRISTIRKGFMPNALTAATYTSTFKYLLWIEEFKME
;
A
#
# COMPACT_ATOMS: atom_id res chain seq x y z
N MET A 1 9.30 -12.10 -8.31
CA MET A 1 9.29 -10.65 -7.97
C MET A 1 10.72 -10.23 -7.66
N PRO A 2 11.17 -9.05 -8.09
CA PRO A 2 12.53 -8.59 -7.78
C PRO A 2 12.71 -8.43 -6.27
N GLN A 3 13.85 -8.89 -5.75
CA GLN A 3 14.22 -8.70 -4.35
C GLN A 3 14.39 -7.20 -4.04
N PRO A 4 14.10 -6.73 -2.82
CA PRO A 4 14.33 -5.35 -2.44
C PRO A 4 15.83 -5.02 -2.45
N CYS A 5 16.21 -3.85 -2.96
CA CYS A 5 17.61 -3.39 -2.97
C CYS A 5 18.14 -3.23 -1.53
N PRO A 6 19.18 -3.98 -1.11
CA PRO A 6 19.70 -3.90 0.25
C PRO A 6 20.23 -2.50 0.61
N GLN A 7 20.91 -1.84 -0.33
CA GLN A 7 21.42 -0.47 -0.15
C GLN A 7 20.27 0.53 0.03
N MET A 8 19.20 0.38 -0.76
CA MET A 8 18.01 1.21 -0.62
C MET A 8 17.36 1.03 0.74
N LEU A 9 17.30 -0.20 1.27
CA LEU A 9 16.75 -0.47 2.60
C LEU A 9 17.62 0.08 3.74
N SER A 10 18.95 -0.01 3.63
CA SER A 10 19.86 0.41 4.70
C SER A 10 20.10 1.92 4.75
N THR A 11 20.17 2.56 3.58
CA THR A 11 20.55 3.98 3.47
C THR A 11 19.40 4.87 3.01
N GLY A 12 18.29 4.29 2.53
CA GLY A 12 17.28 5.00 1.76
C GLY A 12 17.71 5.28 0.30
N GLN A 13 18.83 4.73 -0.16
CA GLN A 13 19.49 5.11 -1.42
C GLN A 13 20.09 3.91 -2.16
N CYS A 14 20.05 3.94 -3.50
CA CYS A 14 20.83 3.02 -4.33
C CYS A 14 21.75 3.81 -5.27
N PRO A 15 23.08 3.70 -5.15
CA PRO A 15 24.02 4.45 -5.99
C PRO A 15 24.06 3.93 -7.43
N THR A 16 23.67 2.68 -7.66
CA THR A 16 23.84 1.99 -8.94
C THR A 16 22.66 2.26 -9.86
N ARG A 17 22.91 3.00 -10.97
CA ARG A 17 21.86 3.32 -11.97
C ARG A 17 21.24 2.08 -12.61
N SER A 18 21.99 0.99 -12.73
CA SER A 18 21.61 -0.29 -13.34
C SER A 18 21.34 -1.38 -12.29
N CYS A 19 20.96 -1.00 -11.06
CA CYS A 19 20.66 -1.96 -10.00
C CYS A 19 19.50 -2.88 -10.40
N ALA A 20 19.74 -4.20 -10.35
CA ALA A 20 18.76 -5.22 -10.74
C ALA A 20 17.64 -5.44 -9.69
N TYR A 21 17.79 -4.86 -8.50
CA TYR A 21 16.83 -5.00 -7.41
C TYR A 21 15.65 -4.02 -7.55
N GLY A 22 14.54 -4.33 -6.88
CA GLY A 22 13.39 -3.42 -6.79
C GLY A 22 13.72 -2.18 -5.96
N HIS A 23 13.22 -1.01 -6.38
CA HIS A 23 13.34 0.27 -5.65
C HIS A 23 11.98 0.92 -5.36
N ASP A 24 10.90 0.29 -5.83
CA ASP A 24 9.54 0.72 -5.56
C ASP A 24 9.02 -0.06 -4.36
N PHE A 25 8.87 0.63 -3.23
CA PHE A 25 8.44 0.03 -1.99
C PHE A 25 7.23 0.75 -1.43
N HIS A 26 6.26 -0.03 -0.98
CA HIS A 26 5.14 0.43 -0.18
C HIS A 26 5.31 -0.13 1.23
N LEU A 27 5.36 0.76 2.22
CA LEU A 27 5.48 0.39 3.62
C LEU A 27 4.09 0.43 4.27
N CYS A 28 3.72 -0.66 4.94
CA CYS A 28 2.58 -0.68 5.84
C CYS A 28 3.04 -0.24 7.23
N ASP A 29 2.77 1.01 7.61
CA ASP A 29 3.23 1.56 8.90
C ASP A 29 2.78 0.74 10.11
N PRO A 30 1.50 0.30 10.22
CA PRO A 30 1.09 -0.53 11.35
C PRO A 30 1.85 -1.86 11.41
N CYS A 31 2.04 -2.53 10.27
CA CYS A 31 2.59 -3.89 10.23
C CYS A 31 4.10 -3.97 10.01
N GLY A 32 4.78 -2.86 9.71
CA GLY A 32 6.21 -2.82 9.39
C GLY A 32 6.59 -3.66 8.17
N ARG A 33 5.63 -3.97 7.29
CA ARG A 33 5.85 -4.82 6.11
C ARG A 33 6.14 -3.97 4.88
N LEU A 34 7.17 -4.35 4.14
CA LEU A 34 7.54 -3.74 2.86
C LEU A 34 7.01 -4.58 1.70
N PHE A 35 6.40 -3.92 0.74
CA PHE A 35 5.82 -4.53 -0.46
C PHE A 35 6.48 -3.94 -1.70
N THR A 36 6.83 -4.77 -2.68
CA THR A 36 7.45 -4.36 -3.95
C THR A 36 6.43 -4.00 -5.02
N SER A 37 5.12 -4.07 -4.71
CA SER A 37 4.05 -3.69 -5.62
C SER A 37 2.88 -3.05 -4.87
N LEU A 38 2.24 -2.08 -5.51
CA LEU A 38 1.06 -1.41 -4.98
C LEU A 38 -0.13 -2.37 -4.83
N ALA A 39 -0.26 -3.35 -5.74
CA ALA A 39 -1.33 -4.34 -5.68
C ALA A 39 -1.21 -5.19 -4.40
N SER A 40 -0.04 -5.78 -4.14
CA SER A 40 0.20 -6.59 -2.93
C SER A 40 0.05 -5.78 -1.64
N PHE A 41 0.42 -4.50 -1.67
CA PHE A 41 0.19 -3.59 -0.54
C PHE A 41 -1.32 -3.37 -0.30
N LYS A 42 -2.10 -3.12 -1.36
CA LYS A 42 -3.56 -2.97 -1.28
C LYS A 42 -4.26 -4.23 -0.77
N ASP A 43 -3.84 -5.40 -1.26
CA ASP A 43 -4.37 -6.68 -0.80
C ASP A 43 -4.05 -6.91 0.68
N HIS A 44 -2.84 -6.51 1.10
CA HIS A 44 -2.45 -6.61 2.51
C HIS A 44 -3.32 -5.73 3.41
N ILE A 45 -3.49 -4.44 3.08
CA ILE A 45 -4.30 -3.54 3.93
C ILE A 45 -5.78 -3.93 3.95
N ALA A 46 -6.29 -4.57 2.89
CA ALA A 46 -7.64 -5.11 2.83
C ALA A 46 -7.79 -6.44 3.61
N SER A 47 -6.68 -7.12 3.93
CA SER A 47 -6.74 -8.42 4.59
C SER A 47 -7.25 -8.32 6.03
N LYS A 48 -8.05 -9.32 6.45
CA LYS A 48 -8.53 -9.45 7.84
C LYS A 48 -7.40 -9.40 8.86
N ASN A 49 -6.26 -10.02 8.55
CA ASN A 49 -5.07 -10.00 9.41
C ASN A 49 -4.53 -8.59 9.66
N HIS A 50 -4.56 -7.71 8.65
CA HIS A 50 -4.16 -6.32 8.83
C HIS A 50 -5.15 -5.56 9.72
N GLN A 51 -6.45 -5.74 9.48
CA GLN A 51 -7.51 -5.12 10.28
C GLN A 51 -7.47 -5.57 11.75
N ASP A 52 -7.23 -6.87 11.99
CA ASP A 52 -7.10 -7.43 13.34
C ASP A 52 -5.84 -6.88 14.04
N PHE A 53 -4.73 -6.76 13.30
CA PHE A 53 -3.48 -6.20 13.81
C PHE A 53 -3.62 -4.70 14.15
N SER A 54 -4.23 -3.90 13.29
CA SER A 54 -4.42 -2.46 13.54
C SER A 54 -5.31 -2.18 14.76
N ASN A 55 -6.16 -3.13 15.14
CA ASN A 55 -7.05 -3.03 16.30
C ASN A 55 -6.52 -3.75 17.55
N ALA A 56 -5.25 -4.18 17.56
CA ALA A 56 -4.64 -4.97 18.63
C ALA A 56 -4.22 -4.13 19.85
N ALA A 57 -5.14 -3.35 20.41
CA ALA A 57 -4.92 -2.70 21.70
C ALA A 57 -4.90 -3.73 22.84
N TRP A 58 -4.04 -3.54 23.84
CA TRP A 58 -4.10 -4.32 25.08
C TRP A 58 -5.25 -3.83 25.94
N LEU A 59 -6.13 -4.75 26.32
CA LEU A 59 -7.34 -4.52 27.09
C LEU A 59 -7.20 -5.21 28.46
N ARG A 60 -7.46 -4.47 29.54
CA ARG A 60 -7.49 -4.97 30.91
C ARG A 60 -8.93 -5.12 31.39
N CYS A 61 -9.25 -6.28 31.95
CA CYS A 61 -10.50 -6.50 32.66
C CYS A 61 -10.30 -6.16 34.13
N ARG A 62 -10.90 -5.07 34.62
CA ARG A 62 -10.78 -4.65 36.03
C ARG A 62 -11.35 -5.65 37.04
N LEU A 63 -12.34 -6.46 36.64
CA LEU A 63 -12.92 -7.50 37.52
C LEU A 63 -11.99 -8.70 37.67
N CYS A 64 -11.43 -9.16 36.55
CA CYS A 64 -10.59 -10.35 36.51
C CYS A 64 -9.11 -10.07 36.77
N ASP A 65 -8.69 -8.81 36.63
CA ASP A 65 -7.31 -8.34 36.54
C ASP A 65 -6.51 -9.09 35.47
N LYS A 66 -7.13 -9.31 34.31
CA LYS A 66 -6.55 -10.02 33.17
C LYS A 66 -6.31 -9.08 32.00
N TYR A 67 -5.20 -9.31 31.32
CA TYR A 67 -4.73 -8.55 30.17
C TYR A 67 -4.89 -9.40 28.91
N MET A 68 -5.43 -8.79 27.85
CA MET A 68 -5.71 -9.45 26.57
C MET A 68 -5.35 -8.54 25.41
N CYS A 69 -4.89 -9.10 24.30
CA CYS A 69 -4.55 -8.33 23.11
C CYS A 69 -5.70 -8.40 22.10
N GLY A 70 -6.36 -7.28 21.82
CA GLY A 70 -7.43 -7.17 20.85
C GLY A 70 -8.84 -7.52 21.36
N THR A 71 -9.83 -7.24 20.52
CA THR A 71 -11.27 -7.35 20.86
C THR A 71 -11.76 -8.79 20.86
N VAL A 72 -11.22 -9.69 20.03
CA VAL A 72 -11.67 -11.09 19.97
C VAL A 72 -11.37 -11.84 21.27
N PRO A 73 -10.12 -11.84 21.81
CA PRO A 73 -9.85 -12.46 23.11
C PRO A 73 -10.62 -11.80 24.26
N TRP A 74 -10.87 -10.49 24.16
CA TRP A 74 -11.70 -9.78 25.11
C TRP A 74 -13.15 -10.28 25.13
N GLN A 75 -13.78 -10.42 23.97
CA GLN A 75 -15.15 -10.95 23.86
C GLN A 75 -15.24 -12.39 24.38
N ALA A 76 -14.24 -13.23 24.06
CA ALA A 76 -14.15 -14.59 24.59
C ALA A 76 -13.99 -14.60 26.12
N HIS A 77 -13.25 -13.66 26.69
CA HIS A 77 -13.08 -13.55 28.13
C HIS A 77 -14.36 -13.15 28.86
N ILE A 78 -15.03 -12.08 28.41
CA ILE A 78 -16.24 -11.59 29.09
C ILE A 78 -17.43 -12.54 28.93
N SER A 79 -17.42 -13.38 27.90
CA SER A 79 -18.41 -14.44 27.69
C SER A 79 -18.09 -15.75 28.43
N SER A 80 -16.95 -15.85 29.10
CA SER A 80 -16.58 -17.06 29.85
C SER A 80 -17.33 -17.20 31.18
N ASP A 81 -17.63 -18.44 31.58
CA ASP A 81 -18.28 -18.72 32.88
C ASP A 81 -17.46 -18.22 34.07
N ARG A 82 -16.13 -18.28 33.97
CA ARG A 82 -15.22 -17.79 35.01
C ARG A 82 -15.40 -16.29 35.24
N HIS A 83 -15.52 -15.51 34.16
CA HIS A 83 -15.78 -14.08 34.27
C HIS A 83 -17.18 -13.81 34.83
N ARG A 84 -18.21 -14.53 34.35
CA ARG A 84 -19.59 -14.40 34.87
C ARG A 84 -19.67 -14.71 36.36
N LYS A 85 -19.02 -15.78 36.82
CA LYS A 85 -18.98 -16.17 38.24
C LYS A 85 -18.32 -15.07 39.09
N LYS A 86 -17.16 -14.56 38.66
CA LYS A 86 -16.44 -13.49 39.37
C LYS A 86 -17.21 -12.17 39.38
N ALA A 87 -17.95 -11.87 38.30
CA ALA A 87 -18.84 -10.72 38.25
C ALA A 87 -20.01 -10.86 39.24
N LYS A 88 -20.63 -12.05 39.29
CA LYS A 88 -21.69 -12.39 40.25
C LYS A 88 -21.21 -12.32 41.71
N GLU A 89 -20.04 -12.87 42.01
CA GLU A 89 -19.43 -12.82 43.36
C GLU A 89 -19.17 -11.38 43.84
N ARG A 90 -18.91 -10.45 42.92
CA ARG A 90 -18.70 -9.02 43.22
C ARG A 90 -19.97 -8.18 43.10
N SER A 91 -21.11 -8.78 42.78
CA SER A 91 -22.38 -8.07 42.52
C SER A 91 -22.25 -6.97 41.44
N VAL A 92 -21.40 -7.17 40.43
CA VAL A 92 -21.22 -6.25 39.29
C VAL A 92 -21.73 -6.90 38.01
N SER A 93 -22.24 -6.09 37.07
CA SER A 93 -22.62 -6.58 35.73
C SER A 93 -21.45 -7.27 35.01
N PRO A 94 -21.67 -8.44 34.38
CA PRO A 94 -20.63 -9.11 33.59
C PRO A 94 -20.22 -8.32 32.33
N LYS A 95 -21.05 -7.39 31.87
CA LYS A 95 -20.78 -6.53 30.71
C LYS A 95 -19.90 -5.34 31.09
N VAL A 96 -18.64 -5.59 31.40
CA VAL A 96 -17.66 -4.53 31.68
C VAL A 96 -17.06 -3.96 30.39
N GLN A 97 -16.74 -2.66 30.41
CA GLN A 97 -15.98 -2.04 29.33
C GLN A 97 -14.48 -2.34 29.51
N PRO A 98 -13.75 -2.60 28.42
CA PRO A 98 -12.30 -2.81 28.50
C PRO A 98 -11.58 -1.52 28.85
N GLU A 99 -10.55 -1.61 29.69
CA GLU A 99 -9.60 -0.54 29.92
C GLU A 99 -8.41 -0.72 29.00
N THR A 100 -8.13 0.25 28.13
CA THR A 100 -6.94 0.21 27.28
C THR A 100 -5.69 0.48 28.11
N VAL A 101 -4.73 -0.43 28.11
CA VAL A 101 -3.48 -0.28 28.85
C VAL A 101 -2.28 -0.26 27.89
N ARG A 102 -1.32 0.62 28.17
CA ARG A 102 -0.07 0.68 27.41
C ARG A 102 0.99 -0.26 27.97
N VAL A 103 1.01 -0.43 29.29
CA VAL A 103 1.98 -1.25 30.02
C VAL A 103 1.27 -2.45 30.62
N VAL A 104 1.72 -3.66 30.28
CA VAL A 104 1.24 -4.90 30.87
C VAL A 104 2.27 -5.34 31.93
N PRO A 105 1.89 -5.50 33.21
CA PRO A 105 2.82 -5.93 34.26
C PRO A 105 3.52 -7.24 33.89
N GLY A 106 4.84 -7.30 34.14
CA GLY A 106 5.65 -8.48 33.85
C GLY A 106 5.95 -8.70 32.36
N GLN A 107 5.57 -7.77 31.47
CA GLN A 107 5.95 -7.78 30.06
C GLN A 107 6.81 -6.57 29.71
N THR A 108 7.69 -6.75 28.72
CA THR A 108 8.52 -5.68 28.17
C THR A 108 7.89 -5.17 26.88
N PHE A 109 7.74 -3.86 26.75
CA PHE A 109 7.20 -3.25 25.54
C PHE A 109 8.29 -3.08 24.48
N CYS A 110 8.08 -3.65 23.29
CA CYS A 110 8.91 -3.39 22.12
C CYS A 110 8.37 -2.17 21.37
N GLY A 111 9.10 -1.05 21.40
CA GLY A 111 8.71 0.18 20.71
C GLY A 111 8.58 0.03 19.18
N LEU A 112 9.50 -0.72 18.55
CA LEU A 112 9.49 -0.91 17.08
C LEU A 112 8.28 -1.71 16.60
N CYS A 113 7.92 -2.78 17.32
CA CYS A 113 6.77 -3.61 16.97
C CYS A 113 5.47 -3.14 17.63
N SER A 114 5.53 -2.11 18.49
CA SER A 114 4.43 -1.66 19.35
C SER A 114 3.69 -2.80 20.07
N ARG A 115 4.43 -3.78 20.60
CA ARG A 115 3.85 -4.96 21.28
C ARG A 115 4.52 -5.24 22.63
N ASN A 116 3.72 -5.62 23.61
CA ASN A 116 4.20 -6.19 24.87
C ASN A 116 4.65 -7.64 24.64
N VAL A 117 5.80 -7.99 25.21
CA VAL A 117 6.48 -9.27 25.01
C VAL A 117 6.91 -9.80 26.37
N GLU A 118 6.68 -11.07 26.62
CA GLU A 118 7.15 -11.70 27.85
C GLU A 118 8.69 -11.68 27.92
N PRO A 119 9.31 -11.40 29.08
CA PRO A 119 10.77 -11.31 29.21
C PRO A 119 11.49 -12.57 28.71
N LYS A 120 10.92 -13.75 28.96
CA LYS A 120 11.46 -15.05 28.50
C LYS A 120 11.45 -15.18 26.98
N ALA A 121 10.50 -14.56 26.30
CA ALA A 121 10.36 -14.56 24.85
C ALA A 121 11.04 -13.35 24.18
N TRP A 122 11.70 -12.46 24.93
CA TRP A 122 12.29 -11.25 24.38
C TRP A 122 13.38 -11.55 23.34
N LYS A 123 14.29 -12.48 23.66
CA LYS A 123 15.39 -12.85 22.75
C LYS A 123 14.88 -13.47 21.45
N SER A 124 13.90 -14.39 21.54
CA SER A 124 13.28 -15.00 20.35
C SER A 124 12.45 -14.00 19.55
N HIS A 125 11.78 -13.06 20.22
CA HIS A 125 11.09 -11.94 19.59
C HIS A 125 12.04 -11.09 18.73
N LEU A 126 13.20 -10.68 19.25
CA LEU A 126 14.17 -9.87 18.51
C LEU A 126 14.69 -10.60 17.26
N GLN A 127 14.77 -11.93 17.33
CA GLN A 127 15.20 -12.77 16.22
C GLN A 127 14.06 -13.12 15.24
N SER A 128 12.80 -12.86 15.60
CA SER A 128 11.64 -13.19 14.77
C SER A 128 11.66 -12.43 13.45
N LYS A 129 11.19 -13.09 12.37
CA LYS A 129 11.07 -12.49 11.04
C LYS A 129 10.27 -11.18 11.07
N GLY A 130 9.21 -11.13 11.88
CA GLY A 130 8.39 -9.92 12.07
C GLY A 130 9.18 -8.76 12.65
N HIS A 131 9.91 -8.97 13.75
CA HIS A 131 10.72 -7.91 14.37
C HIS A 131 11.80 -7.39 13.41
N ARG A 132 12.52 -8.30 12.74
CA ARG A 132 13.54 -7.91 11.74
C ARG A 132 12.94 -7.09 10.60
N ALA A 133 11.73 -7.43 10.14
CA ALA A 133 11.03 -6.64 9.12
C ALA A 133 10.71 -5.21 9.62
N PHE A 134 10.22 -5.06 10.86
CA PHE A 134 10.03 -3.74 11.48
C PHE A 134 11.33 -2.95 11.61
N VAL A 135 12.43 -3.60 12.04
CA VAL A 135 13.76 -2.95 12.10
C VAL A 135 14.18 -2.48 10.72
N SER A 136 14.06 -3.31 9.68
CA SER A 136 14.39 -2.93 8.31
C SER A 136 13.51 -1.79 7.79
N ALA A 137 12.22 -1.80 8.09
CA ALA A 137 11.30 -0.71 7.75
C ALA A 137 11.68 0.60 8.44
N GLU A 138 12.06 0.55 9.71
CA GLU A 138 12.47 1.73 10.47
C GLU A 138 13.80 2.30 9.98
N VAL A 139 14.78 1.44 9.68
CA VAL A 139 16.05 1.85 9.06
C VAL A 139 15.79 2.51 7.71
N PHE A 140 14.89 1.92 6.91
CA PHE A 140 14.49 2.49 5.63
C PHE A 140 13.82 3.87 5.79
N ARG A 141 12.87 4.02 6.72
CA ARG A 141 12.20 5.29 7.03
C ARG A 141 13.19 6.35 7.49
N SER A 142 14.04 6.01 8.45
CA SER A 142 15.14 6.87 8.92
C SER A 142 16.09 7.26 7.77
N GLY A 143 16.34 6.36 6.82
CA GLY A 143 17.11 6.63 5.61
C GLY A 143 16.43 7.65 4.69
N LEU A 144 15.11 7.53 4.50
CA LEU A 144 14.30 8.49 3.75
C LEU A 144 14.25 9.86 4.42
N ASP A 145 14.00 9.91 5.73
CA ASP A 145 13.95 11.16 6.49
C ASP A 145 15.31 11.86 6.46
N LYS A 146 16.40 11.10 6.62
CA LYS A 146 17.75 11.62 6.41
C LYS A 146 17.95 12.07 4.97
N ALA A 147 17.44 11.37 3.96
CA ALA A 147 17.56 11.80 2.56
C ALA A 147 16.78 13.10 2.29
N GLU A 148 15.73 13.38 3.05
CA GLU A 148 14.95 14.61 2.95
C GLU A 148 15.60 15.81 3.64
N THR A 149 16.59 15.62 4.50
CA THR A 149 17.30 16.78 5.07
C THR A 149 18.34 17.34 4.11
N ASP A 150 18.55 18.65 4.19
CA ASP A 150 19.65 19.34 3.51
C ASP A 150 21.00 18.81 4.02
N LYS A 151 21.97 18.64 3.13
CA LYS A 151 23.26 17.98 3.41
C LYS A 151 24.43 18.65 2.71
N GLY A 152 25.62 18.51 3.29
CA GLY A 152 26.86 19.00 2.68
C GLY A 152 26.85 20.51 2.42
N GLY A 153 26.10 21.28 3.23
CA GLY A 153 25.88 22.70 3.03
C GLY A 153 25.07 23.08 1.79
N VAL A 154 24.49 22.09 1.08
CA VAL A 154 23.53 22.27 -0.01
C VAL A 154 22.12 22.35 0.55
N PHE A 155 21.36 23.33 0.10
CA PHE A 155 19.97 23.53 0.50
C PHE A 155 19.08 23.87 -0.70
N LEU A 156 17.82 23.47 -0.61
CA LEU A 156 16.82 23.68 -1.66
C LEU A 156 15.89 24.83 -1.29
N SER A 157 15.60 25.71 -2.24
CA SER A 157 14.67 26.82 -2.09
C SER A 157 13.59 26.76 -3.18
N GLY A 158 12.32 26.69 -2.78
CA GLY A 158 11.18 26.52 -3.67
C GLY A 158 10.15 25.56 -3.07
N THR A 159 8.99 25.41 -3.71
CA THR A 159 7.98 24.41 -3.31
C THR A 159 8.04 23.19 -4.23
N THR A 160 7.93 22.00 -3.65
CA THR A 160 7.76 20.73 -4.37
C THR A 160 6.33 20.21 -4.31
N ASP A 161 5.46 20.89 -3.55
CA ASP A 161 4.02 20.68 -3.56
C ASP A 161 3.35 21.66 -4.54
N PHE A 162 2.67 21.11 -5.53
CA PHE A 162 1.91 21.88 -6.52
C PHE A 162 0.51 22.25 -6.00
N GLY A 163 0.08 21.67 -4.88
CA GLY A 163 -1.24 21.89 -4.28
C GLY A 163 -2.38 21.37 -5.13
N VAL A 164 -3.56 21.96 -4.96
CA VAL A 164 -4.75 21.66 -5.77
C VAL A 164 -4.69 22.46 -7.08
N VAL A 165 -4.74 21.76 -8.21
CA VAL A 165 -4.61 22.32 -9.55
C VAL A 165 -5.85 21.98 -10.36
N LYS A 166 -6.48 22.99 -10.97
CA LYS A 166 -7.64 22.80 -11.84
C LYS A 166 -7.31 21.86 -13.01
N PRO A 167 -8.24 21.01 -13.46
CA PRO A 167 -7.98 20.02 -14.52
C PRO A 167 -7.37 20.59 -15.81
N GLN A 168 -7.78 21.79 -16.24
CA GLN A 168 -7.24 22.43 -17.44
C GLN A 168 -5.76 22.85 -17.28
N ALA A 169 -5.41 23.42 -16.13
CA ALA A 169 -4.03 23.77 -15.80
C ALA A 169 -3.14 22.52 -15.65
N ALA A 170 -3.66 21.45 -15.02
CA ALA A 170 -2.95 20.18 -14.89
C ALA A 170 -2.70 19.49 -16.25
N LYS A 171 -3.64 19.61 -17.20
CA LYS A 171 -3.45 19.11 -18.58
C LYS A 171 -2.36 19.87 -19.33
N SER A 172 -2.28 21.19 -19.12
CA SER A 172 -1.26 22.05 -19.74
C SER A 172 0.12 21.84 -19.12
N GLY A 173 0.16 21.57 -17.82
CA GLY A 173 1.36 21.41 -17.01
C GLY A 173 1.56 22.65 -16.14
N LYS A 174 1.54 22.46 -14.81
CA LYS A 174 1.88 23.52 -13.85
C LYS A 174 3.37 23.46 -13.59
N THR A 175 4.06 24.59 -13.69
CA THR A 175 5.51 24.69 -13.45
C THR A 175 5.82 25.43 -12.16
N THR A 176 6.88 24.99 -11.48
CA THR A 176 7.42 25.65 -10.28
C THR A 176 8.94 25.63 -10.34
N PRO A 177 9.64 26.76 -10.10
CA PRO A 177 11.09 26.78 -10.00
C PRO A 177 11.55 26.20 -8.66
N LEU A 178 12.62 25.41 -8.70
CA LEU A 178 13.33 24.90 -7.52
C LEU A 178 14.80 25.31 -7.63
N ALA A 179 15.28 26.14 -6.71
CA ALA A 179 16.66 26.60 -6.67
C ALA A 179 17.50 25.73 -5.72
N ILE A 180 18.63 25.24 -6.23
CA ILE A 180 19.65 24.53 -5.45
C ILE A 180 20.75 25.53 -5.12
N ARG A 181 21.00 25.73 -3.82
CA ARG A 181 21.98 26.68 -3.29
C ARG A 181 23.00 25.95 -2.42
N THR A 182 24.16 26.55 -2.23
CA THR A 182 25.18 26.06 -1.30
C THR A 182 25.70 27.19 -0.43
N LYS A 183 25.99 26.88 0.85
CA LYS A 183 26.70 27.79 1.77
C LYS A 183 28.20 27.55 1.80
N VAL A 184 28.68 26.45 1.20
CA VAL A 184 30.09 26.06 1.25
C VAL A 184 30.90 26.97 0.33
N THR A 185 31.77 27.79 0.90
CA THR A 185 32.74 28.62 0.17
C THR A 185 33.93 27.74 -0.26
N GLY A 186 34.32 27.81 -1.53
CA GLY A 186 35.45 27.02 -2.07
C GLY A 186 35.18 25.53 -2.31
N GLY A 187 34.03 25.00 -1.90
CA GLY A 187 33.64 23.62 -2.15
C GLY A 187 33.43 23.32 -3.64
N LYS A 188 33.86 22.15 -4.10
CA LYS A 188 33.61 21.62 -5.45
C LYS A 188 32.45 20.62 -5.40
N ILE A 189 31.26 21.12 -5.08
CA ILE A 189 30.04 20.28 -5.06
C ILE A 189 29.42 20.30 -6.46
N MET A 190 29.24 19.13 -7.05
CA MET A 190 28.64 18.95 -8.36
C MET A 190 27.30 18.21 -8.26
N LEU A 191 26.31 18.67 -9.02
CA LEU A 191 25.05 17.95 -9.25
C LEU A 191 25.26 16.89 -10.34
N VAL A 192 25.37 15.63 -9.93
CA VAL A 192 25.68 14.50 -10.81
C VAL A 192 24.44 13.99 -11.52
N ASP A 193 23.32 13.87 -10.79
CA ASP A 193 22.10 13.26 -11.31
C ASP A 193 20.83 13.93 -10.77
N ILE A 194 19.79 13.89 -11.58
CA ILE A 194 18.46 14.40 -11.26
C ILE A 194 17.45 13.44 -11.85
N TYR A 195 16.58 12.87 -11.02
CA TYR A 195 15.51 12.02 -11.51
C TYR A 195 14.35 11.96 -10.52
N THR A 196 13.20 11.49 -10.97
CA THR A 196 12.12 11.05 -10.08
C THR A 196 12.15 9.53 -9.93
N ILE A 197 11.69 9.00 -8.79
CA ILE A 197 11.70 7.55 -8.52
C ILE A 197 10.90 6.80 -9.59
N ALA A 198 9.72 7.32 -9.97
CA ALA A 198 8.92 6.69 -11.02
C ALA A 198 9.64 6.71 -12.38
N ALA A 199 10.23 7.84 -12.79
CA ALA A 199 10.99 7.91 -14.04
C ALA A 199 12.18 6.95 -14.06
N LYS A 200 12.92 6.84 -12.94
CA LYS A 200 14.05 5.90 -12.79
C LYS A 200 13.62 4.45 -12.95
N ALA A 201 12.45 4.11 -12.41
CA ALA A 201 11.83 2.79 -12.55
C ALA A 201 11.14 2.57 -13.91
N LYS A 202 11.30 3.50 -14.88
CA LYS A 202 10.62 3.48 -16.19
C LYS A 202 9.08 3.43 -16.07
N ARG A 203 8.54 3.99 -14.99
CA ARG A 203 7.09 4.13 -14.77
C ARG A 203 6.61 5.46 -15.30
N LYS A 204 5.34 5.49 -15.70
CA LYS A 204 4.66 6.74 -16.05
C LYS A 204 4.57 7.60 -14.80
N THR A 205 5.08 8.83 -14.89
CA THR A 205 4.99 9.83 -13.82
C THR A 205 4.26 11.07 -14.34
N SER A 206 3.58 11.76 -13.43
CA SER A 206 2.97 13.06 -13.70
C SER A 206 3.98 14.19 -13.58
N PHE A 207 5.22 13.93 -13.19
CA PHE A 207 6.23 14.94 -12.92
C PHE A 207 7.39 14.86 -13.92
N THR A 208 7.83 16.01 -14.41
CA THR A 208 9.07 16.13 -15.19
C THR A 208 9.95 17.20 -14.59
N VAL A 209 11.26 17.03 -14.74
CA VAL A 209 12.27 17.93 -14.21
C VAL A 209 13.18 18.34 -15.35
N THR A 210 13.36 19.64 -15.51
CA THR A 210 14.23 20.21 -16.55
C THR A 210 15.22 21.19 -15.93
N GLU A 211 16.48 21.14 -16.36
CA GLU A 211 17.51 22.10 -15.95
C GLU A 211 17.37 23.38 -16.78
N PHE A 212 17.40 24.56 -16.13
CA PHE A 212 17.27 25.83 -16.84
C PHE A 212 18.46 26.14 -17.76
N LYS A 213 19.67 25.68 -17.40
CA LYS A 213 20.89 25.84 -18.20
C LYS A 213 21.70 24.54 -18.19
N THR A 214 21.62 23.79 -19.27
CA THR A 214 22.39 22.56 -19.48
C THR A 214 23.89 22.88 -19.42
N GLY A 215 24.64 22.18 -18.56
CA GLY A 215 26.10 22.27 -18.49
C GLY A 215 26.68 22.94 -17.24
N HIS A 216 25.91 23.75 -16.51
CA HIS A 216 26.36 24.31 -15.22
C HIS A 216 25.88 23.45 -14.05
N ARG A 217 26.63 22.39 -13.76
CA ARG A 217 26.33 21.44 -12.66
C ARG A 217 27.16 21.65 -11.40
N GLN A 218 28.18 22.51 -11.44
CA GLN A 218 28.94 22.86 -10.23
C GLN A 218 28.21 23.95 -9.44
N LEU A 219 27.91 23.66 -8.18
CA LEU A 219 27.32 24.61 -7.25
C LEU A 219 28.38 25.61 -6.78
N THR A 220 28.04 26.90 -6.85
CA THR A 220 28.82 27.97 -6.25
C THR A 220 27.88 28.87 -5.45
N VAL A 221 28.41 29.52 -4.41
CA VAL A 221 27.61 30.41 -3.54
C VAL A 221 26.88 31.50 -4.33
N LYS A 222 27.51 32.02 -5.40
CA LYS A 222 26.95 33.11 -6.22
C LYS A 222 26.01 32.65 -7.33
N LYS A 223 26.09 31.39 -7.76
CA LYS A 223 25.32 30.88 -8.91
C LYS A 223 24.53 29.63 -8.50
N PRO A 224 23.25 29.79 -8.10
CA PRO A 224 22.38 28.65 -7.83
C PRO A 224 22.05 27.90 -9.12
N ILE A 225 21.81 26.59 -9.00
CA ILE A 225 21.23 25.79 -10.08
C ILE A 225 19.71 25.90 -9.98
N ILE A 226 19.06 26.34 -11.06
CA ILE A 226 17.60 26.47 -11.11
C ILE A 226 17.03 25.30 -11.91
N LEU A 227 16.17 24.51 -11.26
CA LEU A 227 15.38 23.46 -11.88
C LEU A 227 13.97 23.97 -12.13
N THR A 228 13.37 23.55 -13.24
CA THR A 228 11.93 23.75 -13.50
C THR A 228 11.23 22.41 -13.30
N LEU A 229 10.44 22.33 -12.24
CA LEU A 229 9.58 21.19 -11.95
C LEU A 229 8.26 21.40 -12.69
N THR A 230 7.80 20.41 -13.46
CA THR A 230 6.52 20.46 -14.16
C THR A 230 5.64 19.30 -13.71
N ALA A 231 4.43 19.59 -13.27
CA ALA A 231 3.41 18.59 -12.97
C ALA A 231 2.32 18.60 -14.04
N LYS A 232 2.17 17.49 -14.76
CA LYS A 232 1.22 17.29 -15.86
C LYS A 232 0.43 16.00 -15.67
N GLN A 233 -0.89 16.13 -15.50
CA GLN A 233 -1.78 15.00 -15.25
C GLN A 233 -3.10 15.18 -16.00
N ARG A 234 -3.57 14.09 -16.65
CA ARG A 234 -4.76 14.12 -17.52
C ARG A 234 -6.07 13.80 -16.79
N HIS A 235 -6.01 13.17 -15.63
CA HIS A 235 -7.15 12.67 -14.87
C HIS A 235 -7.26 13.38 -13.52
N ILE A 236 -8.47 13.49 -12.99
CA ILE A 236 -8.73 13.99 -11.63
C ILE A 236 -8.15 13.00 -10.63
N GLY A 237 -7.58 13.50 -9.54
CA GLY A 237 -7.01 12.68 -8.48
C GLY A 237 -5.65 13.17 -7.97
N ARG A 238 -5.06 12.39 -7.07
CA ARG A 238 -3.76 12.67 -6.45
C ARG A 238 -2.65 11.92 -7.16
N SER A 239 -1.53 12.58 -7.38
CA SER A 239 -0.30 11.96 -7.85
C SER A 239 0.85 12.36 -6.94
N GLU A 240 1.70 11.39 -6.62
CA GLU A 240 2.87 11.56 -5.75
C GLU A 240 4.09 10.91 -6.40
N ASP A 241 5.24 11.52 -6.19
CA ASP A 241 6.55 11.00 -6.59
C ASP A 241 7.62 11.56 -5.65
N ARG A 242 8.88 11.20 -5.84
CA ARG A 242 10.01 11.81 -5.12
C ARG A 242 11.06 12.27 -6.11
N LEU A 243 11.45 13.54 -6.00
CA LEU A 243 12.60 14.10 -6.67
C LEU A 243 13.87 13.66 -5.94
N VAL A 244 14.83 13.12 -6.66
CA VAL A 244 16.15 12.73 -6.13
C VAL A 244 17.22 13.56 -6.83
N LEU A 245 18.02 14.26 -6.03
CA LEU A 245 19.16 15.07 -6.47
C LEU A 245 20.43 14.43 -5.94
N VAL A 246 21.32 13.97 -6.82
CA VAL A 246 22.57 13.32 -6.44
C VAL A 246 23.72 14.30 -6.59
N PHE A 247 24.46 14.49 -5.51
CA PHE A 247 25.61 15.38 -5.43
C PHE A 247 26.90 14.59 -5.22
N GLU A 248 28.00 15.15 -5.71
CA GLU A 248 29.35 14.68 -5.47
C GLU A 248 30.19 15.86 -5.00
N ASP A 249 30.82 15.70 -3.84
CA ASP A 249 31.78 16.66 -3.33
C ASP A 249 33.19 16.18 -3.70
N SER A 250 33.80 16.84 -4.69
CA SER A 250 35.13 16.47 -5.16
C SER A 250 36.23 16.73 -4.13
N SER A 251 35.97 17.52 -3.08
CA SER A 251 36.96 17.75 -2.03
C SER A 251 37.10 16.57 -1.08
N THR A 252 35.98 15.93 -0.75
CA THR A 252 35.93 14.76 0.14
C THR A 252 35.85 13.44 -0.62
N ASN A 253 35.66 13.49 -1.95
CA ASN A 253 35.34 12.34 -2.79
C ASN A 253 34.12 11.56 -2.26
N THR A 254 33.15 12.27 -1.68
CA THR A 254 31.92 11.67 -1.15
C THR A 254 30.74 12.01 -2.02
N ARG A 255 29.80 11.06 -2.12
CA ARG A 255 28.50 11.26 -2.76
C ARG A 255 27.41 11.28 -1.72
N PHE A 256 26.47 12.18 -1.90
CA PHE A 256 25.27 12.26 -1.09
C PHE A 256 24.09 12.67 -1.96
N LEU A 257 22.88 12.44 -1.48
CA LEU A 257 21.69 12.90 -2.19
C LEU A 257 20.73 13.60 -1.24
N ILE A 258 19.91 14.43 -1.86
CA ILE A 258 18.79 15.13 -1.25
C ILE A 258 17.53 14.70 -2.00
N ALA A 259 16.56 14.16 -1.28
CA ALA A 259 15.26 13.76 -1.80
C ALA A 259 14.18 14.78 -1.39
N ARG A 260 13.20 15.02 -2.26
CA ARG A 260 12.03 15.85 -1.94
C ARG A 260 10.75 15.18 -2.41
N PRO A 261 9.69 15.14 -1.57
CA PRO A 261 8.39 14.67 -2.00
C PRO A 261 7.81 15.63 -3.04
N LEU A 262 7.27 15.08 -4.12
CA LEU A 262 6.51 15.79 -5.14
C LEU A 262 5.04 15.38 -5.01
N SER A 263 4.14 16.36 -4.93
CA SER A 263 2.70 16.12 -4.83
C SER A 263 1.91 17.07 -5.73
N ILE A 264 0.84 16.53 -6.34
CA ILE A 264 -0.18 17.32 -7.02
C ILE A 264 -1.54 16.68 -6.78
N ILE A 265 -2.56 17.52 -6.57
CA ILE A 265 -3.96 17.12 -6.52
C ILE A 265 -4.67 17.80 -7.69
N VAL A 266 -5.18 17.02 -8.65
CA VAL A 266 -5.95 17.55 -9.77
C VAL A 266 -7.43 17.54 -9.42
N GLY A 267 -8.02 18.72 -9.28
CA GLY A 267 -9.41 18.92 -8.87
C GLY A 267 -9.77 20.39 -8.73
N ASP A 268 -11.00 20.68 -8.34
CA ASP A 268 -11.39 22.04 -7.94
C ASP A 268 -10.98 22.31 -6.48
N ALA A 269 -10.42 23.50 -6.24
CA ALA A 269 -9.94 23.87 -4.91
C ALA A 269 -11.09 24.09 -3.92
N SER A 270 -12.23 24.62 -4.38
CA SER A 270 -13.41 24.83 -3.54
C SER A 270 -14.05 23.50 -3.15
N ASP A 271 -14.18 22.57 -4.09
CA ASP A 271 -14.66 21.21 -3.82
C ASP A 271 -13.73 20.47 -2.85
N HIS A 272 -12.41 20.57 -3.06
CA HIS A 272 -11.43 19.95 -2.17
C HIS A 272 -11.56 20.48 -0.74
N GLN A 273 -11.71 21.80 -0.56
CA GLN A 273 -11.91 22.40 0.75
C GLN A 273 -13.27 22.06 1.37
N ALA A 274 -14.33 21.98 0.56
CA ALA A 274 -15.67 21.61 1.02
C ALA A 274 -15.75 20.13 1.47
N LEU A 275 -15.01 19.25 0.79
CA LEU A 275 -14.93 17.81 1.07
C LEU A 275 -13.85 17.45 2.09
N GLN A 276 -12.99 18.40 2.49
CA GLN A 276 -12.02 18.16 3.54
C GLN A 276 -12.75 17.83 4.86
N PRO A 277 -12.28 16.82 5.60
CA PRO A 277 -12.86 16.48 6.89
C PRO A 277 -12.69 17.66 7.85
N LYS A 278 -13.80 18.33 8.21
CA LYS A 278 -13.81 19.44 9.20
C LYS A 278 -13.46 18.96 10.61
N VAL A 279 -13.67 17.68 10.88
CA VAL A 279 -13.32 17.03 12.14
C VAL A 279 -12.46 15.81 11.83
N PRO A 280 -11.45 15.49 12.66
CA PRO A 280 -10.72 14.23 12.55
C PRO A 280 -11.69 13.06 12.42
N TYR A 281 -11.37 12.08 11.58
CA TYR A 281 -12.22 10.91 11.41
C TYR A 281 -12.41 10.21 12.76
N VAL A 282 -13.61 10.32 13.31
CA VAL A 282 -14.04 9.52 14.45
C VAL A 282 -14.67 8.27 13.88
N SER A 283 -14.01 7.12 14.09
CA SER A 283 -14.58 5.83 13.74
C SER A 283 -15.99 5.76 14.32
N LYS A 284 -17.00 5.49 13.48
CA LYS A 284 -18.37 5.32 13.95
C LYS A 284 -18.33 4.22 15.00
N THR A 285 -18.59 4.58 16.26
CA THR A 285 -18.87 3.59 17.28
C THR A 285 -20.09 2.84 16.78
N SER A 286 -19.95 1.53 16.53
CA SER A 286 -21.08 0.71 16.10
C SER A 286 -22.24 1.00 17.03
N ALA A 287 -23.31 1.59 16.49
CA ALA A 287 -24.51 1.84 17.27
C ALA A 287 -24.88 0.52 17.91
N VAL A 288 -25.08 0.53 19.23
CA VAL A 288 -25.58 -0.65 19.93
C VAL A 288 -26.91 -0.96 19.27
N ARG A 289 -26.96 -2.05 18.49
CA ARG A 289 -28.20 -2.47 17.85
C ARG A 289 -29.19 -2.70 18.98
N HIS A 290 -30.21 -1.85 19.06
CA HIS A 290 -31.30 -2.09 19.98
C HIS A 290 -31.87 -3.45 19.60
N LEU A 291 -31.96 -4.35 20.58
CA LEU A 291 -32.66 -5.61 20.39
C LEU A 291 -34.04 -5.27 19.82
N GLU A 292 -34.31 -5.77 18.62
CA GLU A 292 -35.61 -5.66 17.98
C GLU A 292 -36.60 -6.39 18.89
N LYS A 293 -37.29 -5.63 19.77
CA LYS A 293 -38.27 -6.19 20.72
C LYS A 293 -39.53 -6.65 20.01
N GLU A 294 -39.78 -6.06 18.85
CA GLU A 294 -40.95 -6.28 18.04
C GLU A 294 -40.47 -6.71 16.65
N VAL A 295 -39.97 -7.94 16.58
CA VAL A 295 -39.77 -8.60 15.29
C VAL A 295 -41.16 -8.95 14.79
N VAL A 296 -41.72 -8.11 13.92
CA VAL A 296 -42.90 -8.49 13.16
C VAL A 296 -42.47 -9.69 12.31
N PRO A 297 -43.03 -10.89 12.53
CA PRO A 297 -42.74 -12.02 11.66
C PRO A 297 -43.20 -11.60 10.26
N GLY A 298 -42.25 -11.34 9.36
CA GLY A 298 -42.57 -11.09 7.97
C GLY A 298 -43.36 -12.27 7.45
N GLU A 299 -44.41 -12.02 6.68
CA GLU A 299 -45.05 -13.10 5.94
C GLU A 299 -43.95 -13.80 5.15
N PRO A 300 -43.70 -15.10 5.41
CA PRO A 300 -42.71 -15.80 4.63
C PRO A 300 -43.11 -15.62 3.18
N ALA A 301 -42.16 -15.20 2.34
CA ALA A 301 -42.39 -15.14 0.90
C ALA A 301 -43.12 -16.43 0.51
N PRO A 302 -44.22 -16.35 -0.26
CA PRO A 302 -45.00 -17.52 -0.60
C PRO A 302 -44.00 -18.59 -1.01
N LYS A 303 -44.10 -19.77 -0.40
CA LYS A 303 -43.30 -20.93 -0.78
C LYS A 303 -43.75 -21.34 -2.19
N SER A 304 -43.58 -20.47 -3.19
CA SER A 304 -43.48 -20.86 -4.58
C SER A 304 -42.45 -21.96 -4.56
N GLY A 305 -42.95 -23.20 -4.73
CA GLY A 305 -42.27 -24.41 -4.31
C GLY A 305 -40.80 -24.30 -4.60
N ARG A 306 -39.97 -24.51 -3.57
CA ARG A 306 -38.51 -24.59 -3.70
C ARG A 306 -38.26 -25.39 -4.97
N ILE A 307 -37.90 -24.72 -6.07
CA ILE A 307 -37.71 -25.39 -7.34
C ILE A 307 -36.63 -26.42 -7.01
N PRO A 308 -36.96 -27.73 -6.97
CA PRO A 308 -35.96 -28.71 -6.69
C PRO A 308 -35.02 -28.58 -7.88
N TRP A 309 -33.83 -28.02 -7.67
CA TRP A 309 -32.73 -28.11 -8.64
C TRP A 309 -32.22 -29.56 -8.64
N VAL A 310 -33.15 -30.51 -8.84
CA VAL A 310 -32.98 -31.96 -8.83
C VAL A 310 -32.78 -32.47 -10.26
N VAL A 311 -32.98 -31.60 -11.26
CA VAL A 311 -32.61 -31.91 -12.63
C VAL A 311 -31.17 -31.43 -12.81
N SER A 312 -30.27 -32.38 -13.06
CA SER A 312 -28.93 -32.07 -13.55
C SER A 312 -29.09 -31.19 -14.79
N LEU A 313 -28.43 -30.04 -14.82
CA LEU A 313 -28.50 -29.17 -15.99
C LEU A 313 -28.02 -29.97 -17.21
N PRO A 314 -28.73 -29.89 -18.36
CA PRO A 314 -28.27 -30.57 -19.56
C PRO A 314 -26.88 -30.05 -19.92
N LYS A 315 -25.95 -30.97 -20.18
CA LYS A 315 -24.59 -30.64 -20.61
C LYS A 315 -24.66 -29.77 -21.86
N SER A 316 -23.78 -28.78 -21.96
CA SER A 316 -23.71 -27.99 -23.19
C SER A 316 -23.15 -28.86 -24.31
N ALA A 317 -23.79 -28.84 -25.48
CA ALA A 317 -23.27 -29.54 -26.64
C ALA A 317 -21.98 -28.85 -27.13
N ILE A 318 -20.83 -29.39 -26.75
CA ILE A 318 -19.52 -28.93 -27.21
C ILE A 318 -19.41 -29.20 -28.72
N PRO A 319 -19.05 -28.20 -29.55
CA PRO A 319 -18.84 -28.42 -30.98
C PRO A 319 -17.81 -29.53 -31.23
N ALA A 320 -18.11 -30.43 -32.17
CA ALA A 320 -17.29 -31.61 -32.45
C ALA A 320 -15.82 -31.27 -32.75
N ASP A 321 -15.59 -30.20 -33.52
CA ASP A 321 -14.23 -29.74 -33.87
C ASP A 321 -13.44 -29.27 -32.64
N LEU A 322 -14.12 -28.57 -31.72
CA LEU A 322 -13.52 -28.13 -30.46
C LEU A 322 -13.24 -29.33 -29.55
N LEU A 323 -14.20 -30.26 -29.46
CA LEU A 323 -14.06 -31.47 -28.68
C LEU A 323 -12.87 -32.32 -29.15
N GLY A 324 -12.71 -32.51 -30.47
CA GLY A 324 -11.57 -33.23 -31.04
C GLY A 324 -10.23 -32.56 -30.72
N THR A 325 -10.19 -31.22 -30.73
CA THR A 325 -9.00 -30.45 -30.32
C THR A 325 -8.70 -30.59 -28.83
N LEU A 326 -9.72 -30.70 -27.98
CA LEU A 326 -9.58 -30.83 -26.53
C LEU A 326 -9.20 -32.26 -26.09
N GLN A 327 -9.72 -33.29 -26.78
CA GLN A 327 -9.46 -34.70 -26.52
C GLN A 327 -8.09 -35.18 -27.04
N ASN A 328 -7.45 -34.44 -27.94
CA ASN A 328 -6.12 -34.80 -28.44
C ASN A 328 -5.05 -34.56 -27.35
N GLU A 329 -4.73 -35.59 -26.57
CA GLU A 329 -3.71 -35.52 -25.51
C GLU A 329 -2.27 -35.66 -26.05
N GLU A 330 -2.10 -36.12 -27.29
CA GLU A 330 -0.78 -36.30 -27.91
C GLU A 330 -0.13 -34.95 -28.28
N GLU A 331 -0.96 -33.92 -28.54
CA GLU A 331 -0.46 -32.57 -28.82
C GLU A 331 -0.03 -31.82 -27.55
N PRO A 332 1.15 -31.15 -27.58
CA PRO A 332 1.56 -30.26 -26.50
C PRO A 332 0.48 -29.21 -26.17
N LEU A 333 0.27 -28.95 -24.88
CA LEU A 333 -0.74 -27.98 -24.40
C LEU A 333 -0.62 -26.60 -25.07
N SER A 334 0.60 -26.14 -25.35
CA SER A 334 0.87 -24.89 -26.04
C SER A 334 0.33 -24.88 -27.47
N SER A 335 0.47 -25.99 -28.20
CA SER A 335 -0.07 -26.17 -29.55
C SER A 335 -1.59 -26.18 -29.52
N ARG A 336 -2.21 -26.92 -28.60
CA ARG A 336 -3.66 -26.92 -28.40
C ARG A 336 -4.24 -25.54 -28.10
N ILE A 337 -3.60 -24.77 -27.20
CA ILE A 337 -4.02 -23.40 -26.91
C ILE A 337 -3.92 -22.51 -28.16
N SER A 338 -2.87 -22.69 -28.97
CA SER A 338 -2.69 -21.96 -30.22
C SER A 338 -3.79 -22.32 -31.24
N THR A 339 -4.09 -23.61 -31.41
CA THR A 339 -5.16 -24.11 -32.29
C THR A 339 -6.52 -23.58 -31.84
N ILE A 340 -6.81 -23.61 -30.54
CA ILE A 340 -8.06 -23.07 -29.98
C ILE A 340 -8.18 -21.57 -30.24
N ARG A 341 -7.12 -20.81 -29.97
CA ARG A 341 -7.10 -19.36 -30.18
C ARG A 341 -7.26 -18.98 -31.65
N LYS A 342 -6.68 -19.74 -32.57
CA LYS A 342 -6.74 -19.46 -34.01
C LYS A 342 -8.04 -19.93 -34.65
N GLY A 343 -8.56 -21.08 -34.23
CA GLY A 343 -9.72 -21.72 -34.86
C GLY A 343 -11.07 -21.28 -34.29
N PHE A 344 -11.14 -21.03 -32.98
CA PHE A 344 -12.42 -20.84 -32.28
C PHE A 344 -12.53 -19.46 -31.62
N MET A 345 -11.43 -18.82 -31.24
CA MET A 345 -11.48 -17.52 -30.57
C MET A 345 -11.29 -16.35 -31.55
N PRO A 346 -12.11 -15.30 -31.47
CA PRO A 346 -11.87 -14.06 -32.21
C PRO A 346 -10.54 -13.39 -31.81
N ASN A 347 -9.84 -12.81 -32.79
CA ASN A 347 -8.54 -12.15 -32.56
C ASN A 347 -8.61 -10.93 -31.62
N ALA A 348 -9.78 -10.33 -31.46
CA ALA A 348 -10.02 -9.20 -30.58
C ALA A 348 -11.32 -9.38 -29.79
N LEU A 349 -11.28 -9.03 -28.49
CA LEU A 349 -12.45 -8.97 -27.63
C LEU A 349 -13.15 -7.61 -27.81
N THR A 350 -14.26 -7.63 -28.51
CA THR A 350 -15.12 -6.48 -28.81
C THR A 350 -16.54 -6.79 -28.32
N ALA A 351 -17.42 -5.78 -28.26
CA ALA A 351 -18.82 -6.02 -27.92
C ALA A 351 -19.49 -7.06 -28.85
N ALA A 352 -19.12 -7.10 -30.13
CA ALA A 352 -19.64 -8.06 -31.11
C ALA A 352 -19.09 -9.49 -30.91
N THR A 353 -17.87 -9.63 -30.40
CA THR A 353 -17.18 -10.93 -30.24
C THR A 353 -17.22 -11.47 -28.82
N TYR A 354 -17.77 -10.70 -27.87
CA TYR A 354 -17.84 -11.03 -26.45
C TYR A 354 -18.56 -12.36 -26.21
N THR A 355 -19.79 -12.50 -26.71
CA THR A 355 -20.62 -13.69 -26.51
C THR A 355 -19.92 -14.95 -27.03
N SER A 356 -19.37 -14.92 -28.25
CA SER A 356 -18.65 -16.06 -28.82
C SER A 356 -17.41 -16.43 -28.01
N THR A 357 -16.64 -15.44 -27.58
CA THR A 357 -15.42 -15.65 -26.78
C THR A 357 -15.73 -16.40 -25.47
N PHE A 358 -16.72 -15.92 -24.73
CA PHE A 358 -17.11 -16.54 -23.45
C PHE A 358 -17.82 -17.88 -23.63
N LYS A 359 -18.58 -18.07 -24.72
CA LYS A 359 -19.18 -19.36 -25.07
C LYS A 359 -18.12 -20.45 -25.22
N TYR A 360 -17.03 -20.17 -25.95
CA TYR A 360 -15.94 -21.13 -26.11
C TYR A 360 -15.18 -21.38 -24.80
N LEU A 361 -14.97 -20.35 -23.98
CA LEU A 361 -14.33 -20.53 -22.67
C LEU A 361 -15.16 -21.42 -21.74
N LEU A 362 -16.48 -21.26 -21.72
CA LEU A 362 -17.37 -22.08 -20.92
C LEU A 362 -17.33 -23.55 -21.35
N TRP A 363 -17.34 -23.85 -22.66
CA TRP A 363 -17.19 -25.22 -23.16
C TRP A 363 -15.85 -25.85 -22.78
N ILE A 364 -14.76 -25.08 -22.82
CA ILE A 364 -13.43 -25.56 -22.42
C ILE A 364 -13.37 -25.83 -20.91
N GLU A 365 -14.02 -25.00 -20.10
CA GLU A 365 -14.14 -25.21 -18.65
C GLU A 365 -14.98 -26.43 -18.33
N GLU A 366 -16.14 -26.59 -18.97
CA GLU A 366 -17.03 -27.75 -18.80
C GLU A 366 -16.30 -29.06 -19.13
N PHE A 367 -15.56 -29.11 -20.26
CA PHE A 367 -14.74 -30.28 -20.61
C PHE A 367 -13.65 -30.60 -19.59
N LYS A 368 -13.08 -29.60 -18.90
CA LYS A 368 -12.02 -29.78 -17.91
C LYS A 368 -12.51 -30.22 -16.53
N MET A 369 -13.77 -29.98 -16.24
CA MET A 369 -14.41 -30.34 -14.97
C MET A 369 -14.91 -31.78 -14.98
N GLU A 370 -15.05 -32.37 -16.18
CA GLU A 370 -15.20 -33.82 -16.42
C GLU A 370 -13.84 -34.51 -16.40
#